data_AF-A0AAP0NI79-F1
#
_entry.id   AF-A0AAP0NI79-F1
#
_cell.length_a   1.000
_cell.length_b   1.000
_cell.length_c   1.000
_cell.angle_alpha   90.00
_cell.angle_beta   90.00
_cell.angle_gamma   90.00
#
_symmetry.space_group_name_H-M   'P 1'
#
loop_
_entity.id
_entity.type
_entity.pdbx_description
1 polymer ?
#
loop_
_entity_poly.entity_id
_entity_poly.type
_entity_poly.pdbx_seq_one_letter_code
_entity_poly.pdbx_strand_id
1 'polypeptide(L)'
;MLQFIIIGTRFSAVKNDCVFGSDFDINEITEVSKVLTELNRPILYSLSPGVGVTPDMAKAVNSLVNLYRVTGDDWDTWDDVASHFDVSRDFASAGMIGAGGLQGKSWPDLDMLPLGWLTDPASNEGPHRSCRLSLDEQKTQMTLWSMAKSPLMYGGDLRNLDDTTNSIITNPTLLEIDYYSSNNVEFPFINANNHLKADDPVIARKYGKLKKRSMLDRHILHLTSCQDHSAKGWVSQVVESEVDRVCWKWNLGINKRLFCMDKRKPLLTSDQEMVYKQQYQGKHNLFTLDSKEFCLDASPKQKLTSQELKGSSFSPCKWDANQMWEFNVNGTLMNSYSGLCATVRAVKAATNAVGGIRSWIATGRAGEIFLAFFNLNDATSTISAKISDLDRVLPGRSLGNASCTYTEIWSAKSDGPVNTISIDVAMHGCALFVLKCA
;
A
#
# COMPACT_ATOMS: atom_id res chain seq x y z
N MET A 1 24.46 -19.24 -6.88
CA MET A 1 24.80 -20.35 -7.79
C MET A 1 23.59 -20.55 -8.69
N LEU A 2 23.57 -19.88 -9.83
CA LEU A 2 22.46 -19.96 -10.79
C LEU A 2 22.56 -21.27 -11.56
N GLN A 3 21.60 -22.15 -11.36
CA GLN A 3 21.49 -23.41 -12.09
C GLN A 3 20.28 -23.30 -13.03
N PHE A 4 20.44 -22.61 -14.15
CA PHE A 4 19.50 -22.74 -15.26
C PHE A 4 19.95 -23.92 -16.12
N ILE A 5 19.43 -25.11 -15.83
CA ILE A 5 19.33 -26.19 -16.82
C ILE A 5 17.84 -26.40 -17.08
N ILE A 6 17.33 -25.88 -18.19
CA ILE A 6 16.03 -26.33 -18.71
C ILE A 6 16.14 -26.49 -20.24
N ILE A 7 16.64 -27.65 -20.65
CA ILE A 7 16.38 -28.21 -21.98
C ILE A 7 15.18 -29.16 -21.77
N GLY A 8 13.97 -28.80 -22.21
CA GLY A 8 12.90 -29.80 -22.39
C GLY A 8 11.45 -29.51 -21.99
N THR A 9 11.04 -28.33 -21.53
CA THR A 9 9.61 -28.07 -21.21
C THR A 9 9.06 -26.80 -21.86
N ARG A 10 7.92 -26.91 -22.55
CA ARG A 10 7.20 -25.76 -23.14
C ARG A 10 6.45 -24.98 -22.05
N PHE A 11 7.11 -24.06 -21.35
CA PHE A 11 6.45 -23.09 -20.44
C PHE A 11 5.86 -21.89 -21.20
N SER A 12 4.80 -21.24 -20.71
CA SER A 12 4.20 -20.04 -21.35
C SER A 12 4.38 -18.75 -20.53
N ALA A 13 4.89 -18.87 -19.30
CA ALA A 13 5.14 -17.78 -18.39
C ALA A 13 6.36 -18.08 -17.51
N VAL A 14 7.05 -17.03 -17.07
CA VAL A 14 8.12 -17.05 -16.08
C VAL A 14 7.85 -15.94 -15.07
N LYS A 15 7.83 -16.31 -13.78
CA LYS A 15 7.88 -15.36 -12.66
C LYS A 15 9.29 -15.39 -12.08
N ASN A 16 10.06 -14.32 -12.27
CA ASN A 16 11.41 -14.20 -11.75
C ASN A 16 11.36 -13.52 -10.38
N ASP A 17 11.81 -14.25 -9.37
CA ASP A 17 11.74 -13.84 -7.97
C ASP A 17 13.10 -13.33 -7.49
N CYS A 18 13.11 -12.59 -6.39
CA CYS A 18 14.31 -12.00 -5.80
C CYS A 18 15.09 -11.03 -6.71
N VAL A 19 14.40 -10.33 -7.62
CA VAL A 19 15.05 -9.36 -8.55
C VAL A 19 14.40 -7.98 -8.58
N PHE A 20 13.29 -7.79 -7.87
CA PHE A 20 12.52 -6.56 -7.90
C PHE A 20 12.16 -6.06 -6.51
N GLY A 21 11.84 -4.78 -6.41
CA GLY A 21 11.64 -4.14 -5.11
C GLY A 21 12.95 -3.93 -4.34
N SER A 22 13.03 -4.43 -3.11
CA SER A 22 14.23 -4.33 -2.25
C SER A 22 15.46 -4.96 -2.90
N ASP A 23 15.23 -5.98 -3.73
CA ASP A 23 16.25 -6.79 -4.37
C ASP A 23 16.46 -6.37 -5.83
N PHE A 24 16.31 -5.07 -6.11
CA PHE A 24 16.29 -4.54 -7.47
C PHE A 24 17.58 -4.82 -8.25
N ASP A 25 17.52 -5.75 -9.21
CA ASP A 25 18.59 -6.07 -10.15
C ASP A 25 18.14 -5.86 -11.59
N ILE A 26 18.34 -4.63 -12.09
CA ILE A 26 17.99 -4.26 -13.47
C ILE A 26 18.81 -5.03 -14.52
N ASN A 27 20.03 -5.46 -14.21
CA ASN A 27 20.88 -6.15 -15.17
C ASN A 27 20.33 -7.56 -15.40
N GLU A 28 20.00 -8.28 -14.32
CA GLU A 28 19.39 -9.59 -14.43
C GLU A 28 18.04 -9.52 -15.16
N ILE A 29 17.17 -8.57 -14.78
CA ILE A 29 15.88 -8.36 -15.46
C ILE A 29 16.06 -8.13 -16.96
N THR A 30 17.04 -7.31 -17.33
CA THR A 30 17.34 -6.99 -18.74
C THR A 30 17.83 -8.21 -19.51
N GLU A 31 18.77 -8.98 -18.94
CA GLU A 31 19.30 -10.18 -19.60
C GLU A 31 18.23 -11.27 -19.75
N VAL A 32 17.42 -11.53 -18.72
CA VAL A 32 16.31 -12.47 -18.82
C VAL A 32 15.29 -12.01 -19.87
N SER A 33 14.93 -10.72 -19.89
CA SER A 33 14.03 -10.17 -20.91
C SER A 33 14.55 -10.40 -22.33
N LYS A 34 15.86 -10.15 -22.58
CA LYS A 34 16.49 -10.43 -23.88
C LYS A 34 16.37 -11.92 -24.25
N VAL A 35 16.78 -12.81 -23.35
CA VAL A 35 16.70 -14.27 -23.58
C VAL A 35 15.27 -14.69 -23.92
N LEU A 36 14.25 -14.15 -23.23
CA LEU A 36 12.85 -14.45 -23.51
C LEU A 36 12.36 -13.92 -24.87
N THR A 37 12.91 -12.81 -25.36
CA THR A 37 12.57 -12.26 -26.71
C THR A 37 13.22 -13.02 -27.86
N GLU A 38 14.32 -13.72 -27.63
CA GLU A 38 14.99 -14.57 -28.63
C GLU A 38 14.29 -15.91 -28.84
N LEU A 39 13.37 -16.29 -27.94
CA LEU A 39 12.59 -17.51 -28.10
C LEU A 39 11.58 -17.36 -29.24
N ASN A 40 11.42 -18.41 -30.06
CA ASN A 40 10.44 -18.46 -31.16
C ASN A 40 8.97 -18.53 -30.71
N ARG A 41 8.66 -18.09 -29.48
CA ARG A 41 7.32 -18.06 -28.91
C ARG A 41 7.23 -16.99 -27.81
N PRO A 42 6.08 -16.30 -27.66
CA PRO A 42 5.88 -15.37 -26.56
C PRO A 42 5.90 -16.10 -25.21
N ILE A 43 6.64 -15.55 -24.24
CA ILE A 43 6.63 -15.97 -22.85
C ILE A 43 6.25 -14.76 -22.01
N LEU A 44 5.22 -14.90 -21.17
CA LEU A 44 4.87 -13.86 -20.20
C LEU A 44 5.99 -13.74 -19.18
N TYR A 45 6.51 -12.53 -18.98
CA TYR A 45 7.56 -12.25 -17.99
C TYR A 45 7.03 -11.43 -16.81
N SER A 46 7.09 -12.01 -15.60
CA SER A 46 6.62 -11.42 -14.34
C SER A 46 7.78 -11.23 -13.35
N LEU A 47 7.80 -10.11 -12.62
CA LEU A 47 8.80 -9.83 -11.59
C LEU A 47 8.24 -9.92 -10.17
N SER A 48 9.09 -10.39 -9.25
CA SER A 48 8.83 -10.51 -7.81
C SER A 48 10.13 -10.39 -7.00
N PRO A 49 10.08 -10.03 -5.71
CA PRO A 49 8.93 -9.49 -4.98
C PRO A 49 8.70 -8.00 -5.32
N GLY A 50 7.76 -7.35 -4.61
CA GLY A 50 7.44 -5.92 -4.79
C GLY A 50 7.66 -5.08 -3.53
N VAL A 51 8.49 -5.54 -2.59
CA VAL A 51 8.83 -4.81 -1.37
C VAL A 51 9.53 -3.49 -1.75
N GLY A 52 9.08 -2.33 -1.27
CA GLY A 52 9.67 -1.02 -1.54
C GLY A 52 9.48 -0.45 -2.95
N VAL A 53 8.75 -1.10 -3.85
CA VAL A 53 8.62 -0.63 -5.23
C VAL A 53 7.94 0.74 -5.31
N THR A 54 8.52 1.62 -6.12
CA THR A 54 7.97 2.94 -6.46
C THR A 54 7.58 3.01 -7.95
N PRO A 55 6.74 3.97 -8.36
CA PRO A 55 6.46 4.18 -9.79
C PRO A 55 7.70 4.42 -10.65
N ASP A 56 8.76 5.04 -10.11
CA ASP A 56 9.99 5.28 -10.88
C ASP A 56 10.79 3.99 -11.11
N MET A 57 10.84 3.09 -10.12
CA MET A 57 11.40 1.74 -10.33
C MET A 57 10.60 0.98 -11.39
N ALA A 58 9.27 1.09 -11.36
CA ALA A 58 8.41 0.45 -12.35
C ALA A 58 8.61 1.02 -13.76
N LYS A 59 8.83 2.34 -13.91
CA LYS A 59 9.20 2.95 -15.20
C LYS A 59 10.54 2.43 -15.73
N ALA A 60 11.47 2.05 -14.87
CA ALA A 60 12.76 1.50 -15.29
C ALA A 60 12.63 0.09 -15.89
N VAL A 61 11.62 -0.70 -15.48
CA VAL A 61 11.46 -2.10 -15.90
C VAL A 61 10.27 -2.36 -16.81
N ASN A 62 9.27 -1.49 -16.87
CA ASN A 62 7.99 -1.78 -17.52
C ASN A 62 8.17 -2.26 -18.97
N SER A 63 9.05 -1.62 -19.74
CA SER A 63 9.35 -1.98 -21.14
C SER A 63 9.99 -3.36 -21.32
N LEU A 64 10.57 -3.93 -20.25
CA LEU A 64 11.26 -5.21 -20.25
C LEU A 64 10.37 -6.37 -19.82
N VAL A 65 9.21 -6.11 -19.21
CA VAL A 65 8.37 -7.15 -18.56
C VAL A 65 6.89 -6.98 -18.87
N ASN A 66 6.11 -8.03 -18.62
CA ASN A 66 4.65 -8.00 -18.74
C ASN A 66 3.97 -7.68 -17.41
N LEU A 67 4.50 -8.21 -16.30
CA LEU A 67 3.95 -8.00 -14.96
C LEU A 67 5.10 -7.63 -13.99
N TYR A 68 4.83 -6.81 -12.99
CA TYR A 68 5.79 -6.56 -11.91
C TYR A 68 5.08 -6.35 -10.58
N ARG A 69 5.46 -7.11 -9.54
CA ARG A 69 4.82 -6.99 -8.22
C ARG A 69 5.11 -5.63 -7.62
N VAL A 70 4.09 -4.97 -7.05
CA VAL A 70 4.21 -3.62 -6.46
C VAL A 70 4.11 -3.61 -4.92
N THR A 71 3.79 -4.74 -4.33
CA THR A 71 3.66 -4.95 -2.87
C THR A 71 4.54 -6.12 -2.38
N GLY A 72 4.62 -6.29 -1.06
CA GLY A 72 5.15 -7.54 -0.51
C GLY A 72 4.18 -8.70 -0.79
N ASP A 73 4.45 -9.88 -0.22
CA ASP A 73 3.52 -11.00 -0.35
C ASP A 73 2.14 -10.63 0.24
N ASP A 74 1.10 -10.78 -0.58
CA ASP A 74 -0.29 -10.63 -0.13
C ASP A 74 -0.78 -11.91 0.55
N TRP A 75 -1.51 -11.73 1.64
CA TRP A 75 -2.08 -12.81 2.42
C TRP A 75 -3.47 -12.42 2.92
N ASP A 76 -4.17 -13.37 3.52
CA ASP A 76 -5.58 -13.25 3.91
C ASP A 76 -5.78 -12.48 5.23
N THR A 77 -5.17 -11.30 5.36
CA THR A 77 -5.43 -10.37 6.47
C THR A 77 -5.89 -9.02 5.95
N TRP A 78 -6.74 -8.33 6.73
CA TRP A 78 -7.23 -7.00 6.31
C TRP A 78 -6.11 -5.98 6.10
N ASP A 79 -5.07 -5.99 6.95
CA ASP A 79 -3.93 -5.07 6.82
C ASP A 79 -3.19 -5.27 5.50
N ASP A 80 -3.12 -6.52 5.00
CA ASP A 80 -2.54 -6.82 3.69
C ASP A 80 -3.39 -6.19 2.58
N VAL A 81 -4.69 -6.47 2.54
CA VAL A 81 -5.62 -5.89 1.55
C VAL A 81 -5.62 -4.37 1.60
N ALA A 82 -5.69 -3.77 2.79
CA ALA A 82 -5.72 -2.33 2.99
C ALA A 82 -4.45 -1.63 2.47
N SER A 83 -3.29 -2.28 2.58
CA SER A 83 -2.01 -1.72 2.12
C SER A 83 -1.95 -1.50 0.60
N HIS A 84 -2.75 -2.24 -0.18
CA HIS A 84 -2.77 -2.15 -1.64
C HIS A 84 -3.45 -0.87 -2.15
N PHE A 85 -4.30 -0.20 -1.37
CA PHE A 85 -5.04 0.98 -1.82
C PHE A 85 -4.14 2.18 -2.14
N ASP A 86 -3.15 2.47 -1.30
CA ASP A 86 -2.21 3.57 -1.55
C ASP A 86 -1.28 3.27 -2.72
N VAL A 87 -0.75 2.04 -2.78
CA VAL A 87 0.11 1.61 -3.88
C VAL A 87 -0.66 1.65 -5.21
N SER A 88 -1.88 1.11 -5.26
CA SER A 88 -2.71 1.13 -6.47
C SER A 88 -2.99 2.57 -6.94
N ARG A 89 -3.31 3.49 -6.02
CA ARG A 89 -3.51 4.92 -6.34
C ARG A 89 -2.25 5.51 -6.98
N ASP A 90 -1.10 5.29 -6.37
CA ASP A 90 0.16 5.89 -6.82
C ASP A 90 0.56 5.37 -8.21
N PHE A 91 0.37 4.08 -8.46
CA PHE A 91 0.63 3.47 -9.77
C PHE A 91 -0.36 3.89 -10.85
N ALA A 92 -1.64 4.01 -10.53
CA ALA A 92 -2.65 4.56 -11.45
C ALA A 92 -2.32 6.02 -11.81
N SER A 93 -2.03 6.85 -10.80
CA SER A 93 -1.70 8.27 -10.98
C SER A 93 -0.42 8.47 -11.80
N ALA A 94 0.53 7.54 -11.71
CA ALA A 94 1.75 7.55 -12.50
C ALA A 94 1.59 6.99 -13.92
N GLY A 95 0.37 6.60 -14.33
CA GLY A 95 0.10 6.05 -15.66
C GLY A 95 0.72 4.68 -15.89
N MET A 96 0.91 3.90 -14.82
CA MET A 96 1.60 2.61 -14.88
C MET A 96 0.66 1.44 -15.19
N ILE A 97 -0.65 1.61 -15.08
CA ILE A 97 -1.65 0.59 -15.46
C ILE A 97 -1.64 0.42 -16.98
N GLY A 98 -1.22 -0.75 -17.47
CA GLY A 98 -1.16 -1.03 -18.91
C GLY A 98 -0.19 -0.11 -19.65
N ALA A 99 0.91 0.25 -19.02
CA ALA A 99 2.00 1.02 -19.64
C ALA A 99 2.65 0.21 -20.78
N GLY A 100 3.47 0.84 -21.62
CA GLY A 100 4.25 0.12 -22.64
C GLY A 100 5.12 -0.95 -21.99
N GLY A 101 5.01 -2.19 -22.48
CA GLY A 101 5.71 -3.34 -21.89
C GLY A 101 6.27 -4.31 -22.92
N LEU A 102 6.84 -5.40 -22.40
CA LEU A 102 7.44 -6.44 -23.23
C LEU A 102 6.43 -6.96 -24.27
N GLN A 103 6.69 -6.69 -25.55
CA GLN A 103 5.82 -7.09 -26.67
C GLN A 103 4.35 -6.63 -26.52
N GLY A 104 4.10 -5.51 -25.83
CA GLY A 104 2.75 -4.97 -25.68
C GLY A 104 2.61 -4.08 -24.46
N LYS A 105 1.96 -4.60 -23.42
CA LYS A 105 1.62 -3.86 -22.20
C LYS A 105 2.29 -4.48 -20.97
N SER A 106 2.51 -3.63 -19.97
CA SER A 106 3.01 -3.99 -18.65
C SER A 106 2.00 -3.61 -17.58
N TRP A 107 1.82 -4.46 -16.57
CA TRP A 107 0.78 -4.32 -15.55
C TRP A 107 1.36 -4.37 -14.13
N PRO A 108 0.99 -3.44 -13.24
CA PRO A 108 1.25 -3.55 -11.81
C PRO A 108 0.58 -4.80 -11.24
N ASP A 109 1.35 -5.63 -10.55
CA ASP A 109 0.87 -6.86 -9.92
C ASP A 109 0.70 -6.65 -8.40
N LEU A 110 -0.54 -6.70 -7.94
CA LEU A 110 -0.91 -6.63 -6.51
C LEU A 110 -0.75 -7.97 -5.79
N ASP A 111 -0.14 -8.97 -6.44
CA ASP A 111 0.04 -10.33 -5.98
C ASP A 111 -1.22 -11.21 -6.09
N MET A 112 -1.03 -12.50 -5.80
CA MET A 112 -2.04 -13.54 -5.88
C MET A 112 -3.20 -13.30 -4.92
N LEU A 113 -4.40 -13.75 -5.29
CA LEU A 113 -5.61 -13.68 -4.46
C LEU A 113 -5.61 -14.84 -3.44
N PRO A 114 -5.45 -14.57 -2.13
CA PRO A 114 -5.41 -15.59 -1.09
C PRO A 114 -6.85 -15.95 -0.67
N LEU A 115 -7.59 -16.57 -1.58
CA LEU A 115 -9.01 -16.94 -1.41
C LEU A 115 -9.20 -18.47 -1.36
N GLY A 116 -10.32 -18.92 -0.77
CA GLY A 116 -10.68 -20.33 -0.68
C GLY A 116 -9.81 -21.14 0.29
N TRP A 117 -9.34 -22.33 -0.13
CA TRP A 117 -8.58 -23.26 0.70
C TRP A 117 -7.06 -23.06 0.54
N LEU A 118 -6.39 -22.71 1.63
CA LEU A 118 -5.04 -22.12 1.66
C LEU A 118 -4.08 -22.85 2.60
N THR A 119 -2.80 -22.55 2.41
CA THR A 119 -1.67 -22.89 3.29
C THR A 119 -1.25 -21.66 4.09
N ASP A 120 -0.70 -21.84 5.28
CA ASP A 120 -0.14 -20.73 6.06
C ASP A 120 1.14 -20.15 5.42
N PRO A 121 1.42 -18.85 5.63
CA PRO A 121 2.67 -18.24 5.16
C PRO A 121 3.90 -19.02 5.62
N ALA A 122 4.83 -19.25 4.70
CA ALA A 122 6.08 -20.01 4.91
C ALA A 122 5.90 -21.48 5.38
N SER A 123 4.69 -22.02 5.32
CA SER A 123 4.45 -23.44 5.57
C SER A 123 4.67 -24.27 4.29
N ASN A 124 5.38 -25.40 4.44
CA ASN A 124 5.51 -26.42 3.40
C ASN A 124 4.46 -27.54 3.55
N GLU A 125 3.58 -27.43 4.53
CA GLU A 125 2.48 -28.36 4.79
C GLU A 125 1.15 -27.62 4.59
N GLY A 126 0.30 -28.15 3.72
CA GLY A 126 -1.00 -27.56 3.35
C GLY A 126 -1.43 -27.95 1.93
N PRO A 127 -2.59 -27.47 1.46
CA PRO A 127 -3.50 -26.52 2.10
C PRO A 127 -4.35 -27.16 3.21
N HIS A 128 -4.62 -26.43 4.29
CA HIS A 128 -5.24 -26.97 5.52
C HIS A 128 -6.22 -26.03 6.22
N ARG A 129 -6.50 -24.85 5.64
CA ARG A 129 -7.45 -23.90 6.23
C ARG A 129 -8.16 -23.07 5.17
N SER A 130 -9.32 -22.53 5.54
CA SER A 130 -9.99 -21.52 4.72
C SER A 130 -9.32 -20.16 4.85
N CYS A 131 -9.55 -19.30 3.85
CA CYS A 131 -9.29 -17.87 3.89
C CYS A 131 -9.89 -17.22 5.15
N ARG A 132 -9.12 -16.33 5.79
CA ARG A 132 -9.52 -15.58 6.99
C ARG A 132 -10.21 -14.26 6.68
N LEU A 133 -10.20 -13.81 5.42
CA LEU A 133 -10.95 -12.64 4.99
C LEU A 133 -12.45 -12.93 5.06
N SER A 134 -13.18 -12.00 5.66
CA SER A 134 -14.64 -11.97 5.60
C SER A 134 -15.13 -11.81 4.17
N LEU A 135 -16.40 -12.14 3.91
CA LEU A 135 -16.99 -12.00 2.58
C LEU A 135 -16.88 -10.57 2.03
N ASP A 136 -17.07 -9.56 2.88
CA ASP A 136 -16.95 -8.15 2.48
C ASP A 136 -15.51 -7.80 2.11
N GLU A 137 -14.52 -8.30 2.85
CA GLU A 137 -13.09 -8.12 2.54
C GLU A 137 -12.69 -8.82 1.24
N GLN A 138 -13.20 -10.03 0.97
CA GLN A 138 -12.95 -10.75 -0.29
C GLN A 138 -13.53 -9.99 -1.50
N LYS A 139 -14.76 -9.46 -1.37
CA LYS A 139 -15.37 -8.60 -2.38
C LYS A 139 -14.57 -7.32 -2.59
N THR A 140 -14.11 -6.70 -1.51
CA THR A 140 -13.26 -5.50 -1.53
C THR A 140 -11.95 -5.77 -2.28
N GLN A 141 -11.27 -6.88 -1.97
CA GLN A 141 -10.03 -7.26 -2.63
C GLN A 141 -10.25 -7.47 -4.13
N MET A 142 -11.21 -8.31 -4.51
CA MET A 142 -11.50 -8.58 -5.92
C MET A 142 -11.91 -7.32 -6.70
N THR A 143 -12.68 -6.43 -6.07
CA THR A 143 -13.08 -5.14 -6.67
C THR A 143 -11.88 -4.22 -6.87
N LEU A 144 -10.99 -4.10 -5.88
CA LEU A 144 -9.77 -3.30 -6.01
C LEU A 144 -8.84 -3.87 -7.09
N TRP A 145 -8.59 -5.19 -7.11
CA TRP A 145 -7.73 -5.82 -8.11
C TRP A 145 -8.25 -5.56 -9.52
N SER A 146 -9.56 -5.71 -9.73
CA SER A 146 -10.19 -5.45 -11.03
C SER A 146 -10.09 -3.97 -11.41
N MET A 147 -10.39 -3.06 -10.48
CA MET A 147 -10.30 -1.61 -10.74
C MET A 147 -8.86 -1.16 -10.98
N ALA A 148 -7.87 -1.77 -10.33
CA ALA A 148 -6.45 -1.50 -10.58
C ALA A 148 -5.89 -2.23 -11.82
N LYS A 149 -6.70 -3.12 -12.43
CA LYS A 149 -6.31 -4.02 -13.53
C LYS A 149 -5.06 -4.86 -13.19
N SER A 150 -5.04 -5.36 -11.95
CA SER A 150 -4.00 -6.27 -11.46
C SER A 150 -4.24 -7.66 -12.03
N PRO A 151 -3.18 -8.42 -12.40
CA PRO A 151 -3.30 -9.82 -12.77
C PRO A 151 -4.09 -10.62 -11.73
N LEU A 152 -5.09 -11.37 -12.20
CA LEU A 152 -5.94 -12.20 -11.34
C LEU A 152 -5.38 -13.63 -11.27
N MET A 153 -4.52 -13.88 -10.29
CA MET A 153 -3.93 -15.20 -10.01
C MET A 153 -4.53 -15.78 -8.74
N TYR A 154 -5.34 -16.84 -8.84
CA TYR A 154 -5.96 -17.49 -7.69
C TYR A 154 -4.93 -18.34 -6.92
N GLY A 155 -4.76 -18.05 -5.62
CA GLY A 155 -3.77 -18.72 -4.77
C GLY A 155 -4.28 -19.96 -4.02
N GLY A 156 -5.59 -20.21 -4.02
CA GLY A 156 -6.19 -21.34 -3.31
C GLY A 156 -6.24 -22.65 -4.09
N ASP A 157 -6.59 -23.74 -3.39
CA ASP A 157 -6.86 -25.03 -4.02
C ASP A 157 -8.25 -25.08 -4.66
N LEU A 158 -8.29 -25.04 -6.00
CA LEU A 158 -9.52 -25.08 -6.78
C LEU A 158 -10.36 -26.35 -6.59
N ARG A 159 -9.77 -27.46 -6.12
CA ARG A 159 -10.53 -28.71 -5.84
C ARG A 159 -11.46 -28.56 -4.65
N ASN A 160 -11.20 -27.57 -3.79
CA ASN A 160 -11.97 -27.24 -2.60
C ASN A 160 -12.63 -25.85 -2.74
N LEU A 161 -12.87 -25.39 -3.98
CA LEU A 161 -13.51 -24.11 -4.25
C LEU A 161 -15.00 -24.16 -3.87
N ASP A 162 -15.41 -23.32 -2.94
CA ASP A 162 -16.82 -23.15 -2.59
C ASP A 162 -17.55 -22.18 -3.53
N ASP A 163 -18.88 -22.29 -3.59
CA ASP A 163 -19.72 -21.49 -4.48
C ASP A 163 -19.63 -19.97 -4.22
N THR A 164 -19.38 -19.57 -2.97
CA THR A 164 -19.27 -18.15 -2.61
C THR A 164 -18.00 -17.57 -3.21
N THR A 165 -16.86 -18.21 -2.97
CA THR A 165 -15.57 -17.82 -3.57
C THR A 165 -15.64 -17.88 -5.09
N ASN A 166 -16.23 -18.93 -5.65
CA ASN A 166 -16.43 -19.05 -7.11
C ASN A 166 -17.20 -17.86 -7.67
N SER A 167 -18.32 -17.46 -7.03
CA SER A 167 -19.15 -16.33 -7.47
C SER A 167 -18.42 -14.99 -7.50
N ILE A 168 -17.41 -14.81 -6.63
CA ILE A 168 -16.57 -13.61 -6.57
C ILE A 168 -15.57 -13.62 -7.72
N ILE A 169 -14.79 -14.70 -7.87
CA ILE A 169 -13.71 -14.78 -8.86
C ILE A 169 -14.22 -14.93 -10.30
N THR A 170 -15.45 -15.40 -10.48
CA THR A 170 -16.12 -15.48 -11.79
C THR A 170 -17.15 -14.38 -12.01
N ASN A 171 -17.17 -13.32 -11.21
CA ASN A 171 -18.13 -12.22 -11.41
C ASN A 171 -17.87 -11.55 -12.77
N PRO A 172 -18.82 -11.59 -13.72
CA PRO A 172 -18.59 -11.12 -15.08
C PRO A 172 -18.31 -9.61 -15.14
N THR A 173 -18.85 -8.83 -14.21
CA THR A 173 -18.61 -7.37 -14.17
C THR A 173 -17.19 -7.06 -13.71
N LEU A 174 -16.67 -7.80 -12.73
CA LEU A 174 -15.29 -7.62 -12.26
C LEU A 174 -14.29 -8.01 -13.36
N LEU A 175 -14.52 -9.13 -14.04
CA LEU A 175 -13.69 -9.57 -15.17
C LEU A 175 -13.78 -8.59 -16.36
N GLU A 176 -14.94 -7.99 -16.61
CA GLU A 176 -15.12 -6.95 -17.62
C GLU A 176 -14.31 -5.69 -17.29
N ILE A 177 -14.32 -5.28 -16.02
CA ILE A 177 -13.50 -4.16 -15.54
C ILE A 177 -12.02 -4.50 -15.71
N ASP A 178 -11.57 -5.62 -15.16
CA ASP A 178 -10.17 -6.03 -15.19
C ASP A 178 -9.62 -6.09 -16.63
N TYR A 179 -10.38 -6.69 -17.56
CA TYR A 179 -9.90 -6.89 -18.92
C TYR A 179 -10.15 -5.69 -19.84
N TYR A 180 -11.40 -5.20 -19.92
CA TYR A 180 -11.82 -4.27 -20.97
C TYR A 180 -11.87 -2.79 -20.55
N SER A 181 -11.89 -2.47 -19.25
CA SER A 181 -12.00 -1.07 -18.84
C SER A 181 -10.73 -0.25 -19.12
N SER A 182 -10.91 1.07 -19.18
CA SER A 182 -9.85 2.07 -19.37
C SER A 182 -10.04 3.27 -18.45
N ASN A 183 -9.02 4.14 -18.32
CA ASN A 183 -9.02 5.32 -17.44
C ASN A 183 -9.28 4.98 -15.97
N ASN A 184 -8.80 3.81 -15.54
CA ASN A 184 -8.88 3.34 -14.16
C ASN A 184 -8.06 4.24 -13.25
N VAL A 185 -8.71 4.91 -12.30
CA VAL A 185 -8.06 5.83 -11.38
C VAL A 185 -8.83 5.95 -10.08
N GLU A 186 -8.14 6.35 -9.02
CA GLU A 186 -8.80 6.77 -7.79
C GLU A 186 -9.65 8.03 -8.03
N PHE A 187 -10.87 8.01 -7.50
CA PHE A 187 -11.84 9.09 -7.61
C PHE A 187 -11.97 9.83 -6.27
N PRO A 188 -11.42 11.05 -6.13
CA PRO A 188 -11.34 11.73 -4.84
C PRO A 188 -12.60 12.53 -4.47
N PHE A 189 -13.56 12.72 -5.39
CA PHE A 189 -14.70 13.63 -5.20
C PHE A 189 -15.91 12.91 -4.57
N ILE A 190 -15.72 12.44 -3.34
CA ILE A 190 -16.72 11.74 -2.54
C ILE A 190 -16.98 12.45 -1.21
N ASN A 191 -18.17 12.26 -0.64
CA ASN A 191 -18.48 12.62 0.74
C ASN A 191 -18.78 11.35 1.52
N ALA A 192 -18.35 11.27 2.79
CA ALA A 192 -18.81 10.20 3.66
C ALA A 192 -19.16 10.65 5.06
N ASN A 193 -20.13 9.95 5.65
CA ASN A 193 -20.57 10.11 7.02
C ASN A 193 -20.44 8.76 7.73
N ASN A 194 -19.76 8.74 8.88
CA ASN A 194 -19.56 7.51 9.64
C ASN A 194 -20.76 7.27 10.56
N HIS A 195 -21.36 6.08 10.50
CA HIS A 195 -22.36 5.65 11.47
C HIS A 195 -21.65 5.14 12.72
N LEU A 196 -21.25 6.05 13.61
CA LEU A 196 -20.85 5.65 14.95
C LEU A 196 -22.10 5.14 15.68
N LYS A 197 -22.21 3.83 15.91
CA LYS A 197 -23.29 3.27 16.75
C LYS A 197 -23.15 3.85 18.17
N ALA A 198 -23.99 4.83 18.48
CA ALA A 198 -24.29 5.19 19.84
C ALA A 198 -25.11 4.05 20.47
N ASP A 199 -24.72 3.65 21.68
CA ASP A 199 -25.48 2.86 22.66
C ASP A 199 -25.67 1.35 22.40
N ASP A 200 -24.65 0.55 22.79
CA ASP A 200 -24.87 -0.78 23.36
C ASP A 200 -24.35 -0.81 24.82
N PRO A 201 -25.24 -0.87 25.84
CA PRO A 201 -24.87 -0.75 27.25
C PRO A 201 -24.07 -1.95 27.80
N VAL A 202 -23.92 -3.04 27.04
CA VAL A 202 -23.08 -4.18 27.45
C VAL A 202 -21.59 -3.87 27.24
N ILE A 203 -21.25 -3.03 26.27
CA ILE A 203 -19.87 -2.58 26.01
C ILE A 203 -19.44 -1.52 27.05
N ALA A 204 -20.36 -0.67 27.52
CA ALA A 204 -20.07 0.40 28.49
C ALA A 204 -19.46 -0.10 29.82
N ARG A 205 -19.75 -1.34 30.25
CA ARG A 205 -19.18 -1.91 31.49
C ARG A 205 -17.74 -2.39 31.34
N LYS A 206 -17.27 -2.72 30.14
CA LYS A 206 -15.86 -3.07 29.89
C LYS A 206 -14.97 -1.83 29.69
N TYR A 207 -15.55 -0.70 29.28
CA TYR A 207 -14.84 0.57 29.05
C TYR A 207 -14.92 1.56 30.22
N GLY A 208 -15.70 1.28 31.27
CA GLY A 208 -15.84 2.13 32.48
C GLY A 208 -14.60 2.21 33.40
N LYS A 209 -13.48 1.57 33.05
CA LYS A 209 -12.22 1.60 33.83
C LYS A 209 -10.97 1.86 32.98
N LEU A 210 -11.08 2.64 31.90
CA LEU A 210 -9.92 3.31 31.31
C LEU A 210 -10.11 4.81 31.46
N LYS A 211 -9.61 5.32 32.60
CA LYS A 211 -9.53 6.75 32.91
C LYS A 211 -9.02 7.54 31.70
N LYS A 212 -9.71 8.66 31.41
CA LYS A 212 -9.20 9.90 30.81
C LYS A 212 -7.67 9.92 30.72
N ARG A 213 -7.12 9.44 29.61
CA ARG A 213 -5.78 9.79 29.16
C ARG A 213 -6.01 10.60 27.90
N SER A 214 -5.61 11.86 27.94
CA SER A 214 -5.78 12.83 26.85
C SER A 214 -5.47 12.19 25.50
N MET A 215 -6.30 12.45 24.49
CA MET A 215 -5.95 12.35 23.07
C MET A 215 -4.47 12.71 22.91
N LEU A 216 -3.66 11.72 22.58
CA LEU A 216 -2.24 11.91 22.35
C LEU A 216 -2.10 12.12 20.84
N ASP A 217 -1.73 13.34 20.44
CA ASP A 217 -1.35 13.67 19.07
C ASP A 217 -0.40 12.58 18.54
N ARG A 218 -0.85 11.79 17.57
CA ARG A 218 -0.01 10.80 16.89
C ARG A 218 0.94 11.56 15.98
N HIS A 219 2.20 11.65 16.38
CA HIS A 219 3.26 12.24 15.57
C HIS A 219 3.81 11.15 14.65
N ILE A 220 3.73 11.35 13.34
CA ILE A 220 4.20 10.39 12.34
C ILE A 220 5.50 10.92 11.73
N LEU A 221 6.51 10.04 11.68
CA LEU A 221 7.77 10.25 10.97
C LEU A 221 7.57 9.93 9.49
N HIS A 222 8.02 10.83 8.61
CA HIS A 222 7.90 10.70 7.17
C HIS A 222 9.22 11.11 6.51
N LEU A 223 9.51 10.58 5.32
CA LEU A 223 10.70 10.92 4.53
C LEU A 223 10.35 11.94 3.45
N THR A 224 11.05 13.06 3.39
CA THR A 224 10.88 14.09 2.35
C THR A 224 12.24 14.50 1.78
N SER A 225 12.23 15.28 0.70
CA SER A 225 13.44 15.90 0.18
C SER A 225 14.12 16.76 1.25
N CYS A 226 15.45 16.63 1.42
CA CYS A 226 16.21 17.45 2.36
C CYS A 226 16.20 18.96 2.04
N GLN A 227 15.80 19.32 0.82
CA GLN A 227 15.64 20.72 0.42
C GLN A 227 14.30 21.30 0.89
N ASP A 228 13.33 20.46 1.24
CA ASP A 228 12.03 20.87 1.75
C ASP A 228 12.19 21.63 3.08
N HIS A 229 11.52 22.79 3.17
CA HIS A 229 11.52 23.58 4.39
C HIS A 229 10.87 22.81 5.57
N SER A 230 9.97 21.87 5.28
CA SER A 230 9.33 21.00 6.27
C SER A 230 10.28 19.96 6.87
N ALA A 231 11.48 19.75 6.30
CA ALA A 231 12.52 18.86 6.84
C ALA A 231 13.43 19.55 7.87
N LYS A 232 13.36 20.88 7.97
CA LYS A 232 14.23 21.70 8.83
C LYS A 232 13.56 21.94 10.18
N GLY A 233 13.93 21.12 11.17
CA GLY A 233 13.32 21.18 12.51
C GLY A 233 14.03 20.36 13.58
N TRP A 234 15.07 19.62 13.21
CA TRP A 234 15.88 18.83 14.13
C TRP A 234 16.93 19.68 14.83
N VAL A 235 17.20 19.36 16.09
CA VAL A 235 18.27 19.95 16.91
C VAL A 235 18.98 18.84 17.66
N SER A 236 20.32 18.88 17.74
CA SER A 236 21.05 18.00 18.65
C SER A 236 21.13 18.61 20.06
N GLN A 237 21.07 17.77 21.08
CA GLN A 237 21.22 18.15 22.48
C GLN A 237 22.16 17.19 23.18
N VAL A 238 23.15 17.74 23.87
CA VAL A 238 24.03 16.97 24.77
C VAL A 238 23.48 17.15 26.19
N VAL A 239 23.00 16.07 26.79
CA VAL A 239 22.59 16.06 28.21
C VAL A 239 23.79 15.65 29.05
N GLU A 240 23.97 16.27 30.22
CA GLU A 240 25.14 16.18 31.14
C GLU A 240 25.54 14.75 31.61
N SER A 241 24.91 13.70 31.09
CA SER A 241 25.16 12.28 31.38
C SER A 241 25.59 11.43 30.16
N GLU A 242 26.26 12.03 29.17
CA GLU A 242 26.84 11.39 27.96
C GLU A 242 25.86 10.80 26.92
N VAL A 243 24.57 11.13 26.99
CA VAL A 243 23.59 10.71 25.97
C VAL A 243 23.42 11.85 24.96
N ASP A 244 23.93 11.64 23.75
CA ASP A 244 23.78 12.56 22.63
C ASP A 244 22.43 12.31 21.94
N ARG A 245 21.57 13.33 21.88
CA ARG A 245 20.17 13.24 21.44
C ARG A 245 19.91 14.08 20.21
N VAL A 246 18.97 13.64 19.38
CA VAL A 246 18.42 14.42 18.27
C VAL A 246 16.92 14.62 18.51
N CYS A 247 16.48 15.87 18.57
CA CYS A 247 15.12 16.25 18.91
C CYS A 247 14.48 17.10 17.83
N TRP A 248 13.19 16.91 17.59
CA TRP A 248 12.41 17.78 16.72
C TRP A 248 11.76 18.92 17.52
N LYS A 249 11.89 20.16 17.04
CA LYS A 249 11.36 21.37 17.68
C LYS A 249 10.04 21.83 17.03
N TRP A 250 8.98 21.95 17.83
CA TRP A 250 7.70 22.53 17.41
C TRP A 250 7.64 24.05 17.56
N ASN A 251 7.08 24.73 16.56
CA ASN A 251 6.72 26.15 16.60
C ASN A 251 5.26 26.35 17.03
N LEU A 252 4.83 25.71 18.12
CA LEU A 252 3.50 25.93 18.72
C LEU A 252 3.66 26.41 20.16
N GLY A 253 2.94 27.48 20.51
CA GLY A 253 3.13 28.26 21.73
C GLY A 253 2.94 27.52 23.06
N ILE A 254 3.64 28.05 24.06
CA ILE A 254 3.50 27.93 25.53
C ILE A 254 3.67 26.53 26.17
N ASN A 255 3.61 25.41 25.46
CA ASN A 255 4.03 24.10 25.99
C ASN A 255 4.95 23.35 25.01
N LYS A 256 6.26 23.56 25.14
CA LYS A 256 7.30 22.87 24.35
C LYS A 256 7.36 21.38 24.71
N ARG A 257 6.64 20.54 23.97
CA ARG A 257 6.95 19.09 23.91
C ARG A 257 7.93 18.86 22.76
N LEU A 258 9.09 18.28 23.07
CA LEU A 258 10.10 17.89 22.09
C LEU A 258 9.94 16.38 21.82
N PHE A 259 9.94 15.99 20.54
CA PHE A 259 10.07 14.58 20.15
C PHE A 259 11.57 14.28 20.00
N CYS A 260 12.14 13.43 20.86
CA CYS A 260 13.57 13.17 20.91
C CYS A 260 13.91 11.69 20.70
N MET A 261 15.03 11.45 20.03
CA MET A 261 15.64 10.14 19.84
C MET A 261 17.08 10.15 20.34
N ASP A 262 17.50 9.05 20.94
CA ASP A 262 18.83 8.86 21.50
C ASP A 262 19.76 8.23 20.43
N LYS A 263 21.01 8.69 20.37
CA LYS A 263 22.04 8.07 19.52
C LYS A 263 22.57 6.82 20.20
N ARG A 264 22.64 5.72 19.46
CA ARG A 264 23.26 4.48 19.96
C ARG A 264 24.78 4.58 19.88
N LYS A 265 25.45 4.39 21.03
CA LYS A 265 26.91 4.19 21.05
C LYS A 265 27.22 2.79 20.48
N PRO A 266 28.13 2.65 19.51
CA PRO A 266 28.51 1.35 18.98
C PRO A 266 29.21 0.52 20.07
N LEU A 267 28.79 -0.73 20.26
CA LEU A 267 29.55 -1.74 21.00
C LEU A 267 30.23 -2.62 19.94
N LEU A 268 31.45 -2.28 19.55
CA LEU A 268 32.17 -2.92 18.45
C LEU A 268 33.44 -3.61 18.96
N THR A 269 33.83 -4.71 18.33
CA THR A 269 35.18 -5.27 18.47
C THR A 269 36.18 -4.47 17.62
N SER A 270 37.47 -4.58 17.91
CA SER A 270 38.55 -3.78 17.27
C SER A 270 38.47 -3.76 15.73
N ASP A 271 38.17 -4.89 15.10
CA ASP A 271 38.10 -4.99 13.63
C ASP A 271 36.84 -4.35 13.04
N GLN A 272 35.70 -4.49 13.72
CA GLN A 272 34.43 -3.87 13.32
C GLN A 272 34.45 -2.35 13.52
N GLU A 273 35.21 -1.87 14.51
CA GLU A 273 35.38 -0.45 14.78
C GLU A 273 36.11 0.27 13.63
N MET A 274 37.07 -0.38 12.97
CA MET A 274 37.76 0.19 11.80
C MET A 274 36.82 0.33 10.60
N VAL A 275 36.04 -0.72 10.28
CA VAL A 275 35.07 -0.70 9.17
C VAL A 275 33.98 0.34 9.42
N TYR A 276 33.47 0.41 10.65
CA TYR A 276 32.48 1.40 11.05
C TYR A 276 33.01 2.83 10.94
N LYS A 277 34.24 3.10 11.42
CA LYS A 277 34.87 4.43 11.29
C LYS A 277 35.15 4.81 9.84
N GLN A 278 35.43 3.86 8.95
CA GLN A 278 35.63 4.13 7.52
C GLN A 278 34.31 4.46 6.79
N GLN A 279 33.21 3.77 7.12
CA GLN A 279 31.98 3.82 6.33
C GLN A 279 30.89 4.73 6.92
N TYR A 280 30.87 4.92 8.24
CA TYR A 280 29.74 5.55 8.95
C TYR A 280 30.15 6.63 9.95
N GLN A 281 31.31 7.26 9.76
CA GLN A 281 31.75 8.38 10.58
C GLN A 281 30.70 9.50 10.62
N GLY A 282 30.24 9.87 11.81
CA GLY A 282 29.21 10.91 12.01
C GLY A 282 27.75 10.43 11.84
N LYS A 283 27.54 9.15 11.53
CA LYS A 283 26.21 8.55 11.32
C LYS A 283 25.85 7.63 12.48
N HIS A 284 24.59 7.67 12.89
CA HIS A 284 24.15 6.97 14.10
C HIS A 284 22.82 6.24 13.87
N ASN A 285 22.69 5.08 14.52
CA ASN A 285 21.37 4.51 14.78
C ASN A 285 20.66 5.35 15.84
N LEU A 286 19.36 5.59 15.62
CA LEU A 286 18.52 6.40 16.49
C LEU A 286 17.41 5.53 17.09
N PHE A 287 17.15 5.66 18.38
CA PHE A 287 16.11 4.88 19.07
C PHE A 287 15.34 5.74 20.08
N THR A 288 14.18 5.26 20.54
CA THR A 288 13.38 5.94 21.58
C THR A 288 13.67 5.38 22.96
N LEU A 289 13.49 6.19 24.02
CA LEU A 289 13.73 5.79 25.42
C LEU A 289 13.00 4.50 25.84
N ASP A 290 11.84 4.23 25.23
CA ASP A 290 10.99 3.08 25.53
C ASP A 290 11.46 1.80 24.80
N SER A 291 12.40 1.89 23.85
CA SER A 291 12.79 0.78 22.95
C SER A 291 14.26 0.82 22.50
N LYS A 292 15.21 0.37 23.34
CA LYS A 292 16.65 0.30 22.97
C LYS A 292 16.96 -0.75 21.89
N GLU A 293 16.04 -1.68 21.65
CA GLU A 293 16.20 -2.79 20.70
C GLU A 293 15.78 -2.43 19.28
N PHE A 294 15.00 -1.35 19.11
CA PHE A 294 14.45 -0.92 17.83
C PHE A 294 15.01 0.45 17.42
N CYS A 295 15.50 0.53 16.19
CA CYS A 295 16.13 1.71 15.62
C CYS A 295 15.29 2.27 14.47
N LEU A 296 15.40 3.58 14.28
CA LEU A 296 14.72 4.31 13.22
C LEU A 296 15.19 3.78 11.85
N ASP A 297 14.24 3.36 11.04
CA ASP A 297 14.46 2.73 9.75
C ASP A 297 13.83 3.57 8.64
N ALA A 298 14.60 3.84 7.58
CA ALA A 298 14.12 4.58 6.41
C ALA A 298 13.59 3.67 5.29
N SER A 299 13.55 2.35 5.51
CA SER A 299 12.93 1.42 4.59
C SER A 299 11.42 1.62 4.61
N PRO A 300 10.78 1.86 3.46
CA PRO A 300 9.36 1.58 3.36
C PRO A 300 9.22 0.05 3.37
N LYS A 301 9.03 -0.56 4.55
CA LYS A 301 8.28 -1.81 4.84
C LYS A 301 8.90 -2.66 5.98
N GLN A 302 8.05 -3.11 6.92
CA GLN A 302 7.76 -4.53 7.19
C GLN A 302 6.73 -4.69 8.33
N LYS A 303 5.89 -5.73 8.22
CA LYS A 303 5.00 -6.27 9.26
C LYS A 303 5.75 -6.52 10.58
N LEU A 304 5.19 -6.06 11.69
CA LEU A 304 5.48 -6.59 13.03
C LEU A 304 4.14 -6.84 13.75
N THR A 305 4.13 -7.86 14.61
CA THR A 305 2.91 -8.40 15.22
C THR A 305 2.17 -7.36 16.08
N SER A 306 0.90 -7.63 16.40
CA SER A 306 -0.02 -6.70 17.07
C SER A 306 0.46 -6.12 18.43
N GLN A 307 1.57 -6.61 18.99
CA GLN A 307 2.20 -6.06 20.19
C GLN A 307 3.25 -4.97 19.92
N GLU A 308 3.71 -4.81 18.68
CA GLU A 308 4.82 -3.91 18.30
C GLU A 308 4.35 -2.63 17.57
N LEU A 309 3.03 -2.40 17.53
CA LEU A 309 2.33 -1.26 16.87
C LEU A 309 2.61 0.15 17.46
N LYS A 310 3.70 0.35 18.20
CA LYS A 310 4.16 1.68 18.62
C LYS A 310 5.26 2.20 17.69
N GLY A 311 4.84 2.74 16.55
CA GLY A 311 5.67 3.62 15.69
C GLY A 311 6.09 2.95 14.39
N SER A 312 5.43 3.32 13.30
CA SER A 312 5.58 2.82 11.93
C SER A 312 6.92 3.14 11.23
N SER A 313 8.01 3.34 11.98
CA SER A 313 9.32 3.73 11.45
C SER A 313 10.48 3.11 12.21
N PHE A 314 10.24 2.11 13.08
CA PHE A 314 11.28 1.47 13.88
C PHE A 314 11.32 -0.04 13.60
N SER A 315 12.51 -0.58 13.40
CA SER A 315 12.75 -2.02 13.20
C SER A 315 13.93 -2.46 14.08
N PRO A 316 14.15 -3.78 14.30
CA PRO A 316 15.27 -4.25 15.11
C PRO A 316 16.60 -3.64 14.63
N CYS A 317 17.39 -3.13 15.57
CA CYS A 317 18.60 -2.38 15.23
C CYS A 317 19.62 -3.24 14.46
N LYS A 318 20.00 -2.79 13.26
CA LYS A 318 21.02 -3.36 12.38
C LYS A 318 22.03 -2.28 11.97
N TRP A 319 23.23 -2.69 11.58
CA TRP A 319 24.29 -1.80 11.09
C TRP A 319 24.21 -1.60 9.57
N ASP A 320 23.02 -1.26 9.10
CA ASP A 320 22.68 -1.16 7.68
C ASP A 320 22.38 0.30 7.29
N ALA A 321 22.71 0.68 6.05
CA ALA A 321 22.61 2.07 5.58
C ALA A 321 21.19 2.67 5.73
N ASN A 322 20.15 1.84 5.72
CA ASN A 322 18.75 2.23 5.92
C ASN A 322 18.43 2.66 7.36
N GLN A 323 19.23 2.27 8.35
CA GLN A 323 19.12 2.71 9.75
C GLN A 323 20.21 3.71 10.17
N MET A 324 21.06 4.15 9.24
CA MET A 324 22.12 5.11 9.51
C MET A 324 21.69 6.53 9.18
N TRP A 325 21.59 7.36 10.22
CA TRP A 325 21.11 8.74 10.12
C TRP A 325 22.22 9.76 10.41
N GLU A 326 22.22 10.82 9.62
CA GLU A 326 23.17 11.94 9.70
C GLU A 326 22.43 13.22 10.04
N PHE A 327 22.85 13.87 11.12
CA PHE A 327 22.31 15.18 11.49
C PHE A 327 23.13 16.29 10.80
N ASN A 328 22.45 17.10 10.01
CA ASN A 328 23.06 18.22 9.32
C ASN A 328 22.91 19.52 10.13
N VAL A 329 23.92 20.38 10.05
CA VAL A 329 23.94 21.69 10.75
C VAL A 329 22.76 22.59 10.33
N ASN A 330 22.20 22.37 9.14
CA ASN A 330 21.02 23.09 8.65
C ASN A 330 19.69 22.66 9.29
N GLY A 331 19.72 21.76 10.27
CA GLY A 331 18.55 21.30 11.03
C GLY A 331 17.76 20.17 10.37
N THR A 332 18.37 19.48 9.40
CA THR A 332 17.80 18.28 8.74
C THR A 332 18.42 16.99 9.28
N LEU A 333 17.68 15.89 9.19
CA LEU A 333 18.14 14.55 9.59
C LEU A 333 18.03 13.62 8.39
N MET A 334 19.15 13.33 7.74
CA MET A 334 19.22 12.61 6.47
C MET A 334 19.49 11.12 6.69
N ASN A 335 18.84 10.28 5.90
CA ASN A 335 19.11 8.85 5.88
C ASN A 335 20.18 8.48 4.84
N SER A 336 21.07 7.56 5.20
CA SER A 336 22.21 7.18 4.35
C SER A 336 21.86 6.28 3.17
N TYR A 337 20.72 5.59 3.21
CA TYR A 337 20.25 4.73 2.11
C TYR A 337 19.39 5.51 1.11
N SER A 338 18.35 6.18 1.59
CA SER A 338 17.40 6.90 0.71
C SER A 338 17.89 8.28 0.26
N GLY A 339 18.84 8.89 0.98
CA GLY A 339 19.21 10.29 0.78
C GLY A 339 18.09 11.30 1.14
N LEU A 340 16.97 10.82 1.69
CA LEU A 340 15.84 11.64 2.13
C LEU A 340 16.00 12.05 3.58
N CYS A 341 15.33 13.13 3.95
CA CYS A 341 15.33 13.66 5.31
C CYS A 341 14.05 13.32 6.06
N ALA A 342 14.21 12.93 7.33
CA ALA A 342 13.08 12.73 8.23
C ALA A 342 12.40 14.07 8.54
N THR A 343 11.09 14.10 8.42
CA THR A 343 10.23 15.17 8.92
C THR A 343 9.21 14.57 9.88
N VAL A 344 8.87 15.31 10.93
CA VAL A 344 7.87 14.88 11.90
C VAL A 344 6.62 15.72 11.65
N ARG A 345 5.51 15.06 11.28
CA ARG A 345 4.21 15.73 11.14
C ARG A 345 3.40 15.48 12.39
N ALA A 346 2.97 16.57 13.05
CA ALA A 346 1.88 16.48 14.00
C ALA A 346 0.62 16.18 13.20
N VAL A 347 0.14 14.93 13.29
CA VAL A 347 -1.21 14.64 12.83
C VAL A 347 -2.14 15.26 13.86
N LYS A 348 -2.45 16.55 13.68
CA LYS A 348 -3.81 16.98 14.02
C LYS A 348 -4.69 16.07 13.19
N ALA A 349 -5.61 15.33 13.83
CA ALA A 349 -6.70 14.71 13.11
C ALA A 349 -7.29 15.82 12.23
N ALA A 350 -6.94 15.79 10.95
CA ALA A 350 -7.37 16.78 10.00
C ALA A 350 -8.86 16.51 9.83
N THR A 351 -9.65 17.28 10.55
CA THR A 351 -11.05 17.49 10.22
C THR A 351 -11.09 17.81 8.73
N ASN A 352 -11.63 16.87 7.95
CA ASN A 352 -11.95 16.91 6.51
C ASN A 352 -11.12 16.02 5.55
N ALA A 353 -10.28 15.10 6.04
CA ALA A 353 -9.98 13.88 5.28
C ALA A 353 -10.87 12.76 5.82
N VAL A 354 -11.70 12.18 4.95
CA VAL A 354 -12.58 11.05 5.27
C VAL A 354 -11.72 9.80 5.49
N GLY A 355 -11.00 9.76 6.62
CA GLY A 355 -9.97 8.77 6.91
C GLY A 355 -10.56 7.37 6.83
N GLY A 356 -10.12 6.60 5.81
CA GLY A 356 -10.55 5.24 5.53
C GLY A 356 -11.50 5.08 4.34
N ILE A 357 -12.08 6.14 3.78
CA ILE A 357 -12.98 5.98 2.62
C ILE A 357 -12.21 6.22 1.32
N ARG A 358 -12.36 5.28 0.38
CA ARG A 358 -11.73 5.34 -0.95
C ARG A 358 -12.78 5.15 -2.04
N SER A 359 -12.48 5.62 -3.25
CA SER A 359 -13.32 5.36 -4.41
C SER A 359 -12.47 5.22 -5.66
N TRP A 360 -12.91 4.40 -6.60
CA TRP A 360 -12.27 4.22 -7.89
C TRP A 360 -13.28 4.37 -9.01
N ILE A 361 -12.82 4.82 -10.16
CA ILE A 361 -13.64 4.99 -11.36
C ILE A 361 -12.91 4.46 -12.59
N ALA A 362 -13.67 3.90 -13.53
CA ALA A 362 -13.17 3.42 -14.81
C ALA A 362 -14.24 3.58 -15.90
N THR A 363 -13.80 3.58 -17.17
CA THR A 363 -14.66 3.63 -18.35
C THR A 363 -14.76 2.25 -18.98
N GLY A 364 -15.99 1.75 -19.15
CA GLY A 364 -16.26 0.50 -19.86
C GLY A 364 -16.24 0.66 -21.38
N ARG A 365 -16.09 -0.45 -22.09
CA ARG A 365 -15.92 -0.46 -23.56
C ARG A 365 -17.18 -0.04 -24.32
N ALA A 366 -18.37 -0.19 -23.73
CA ALA A 366 -19.62 0.28 -24.31
C ALA A 366 -20.02 1.68 -23.79
N GLY A 367 -19.13 2.32 -23.03
CA GLY A 367 -19.32 3.68 -22.53
C GLY A 367 -20.12 3.77 -21.22
N GLU A 368 -20.36 2.66 -20.54
CA GLU A 368 -20.73 2.65 -19.13
C GLU A 368 -19.58 3.17 -18.25
N ILE A 369 -19.92 3.69 -17.08
CA ILE A 369 -18.94 4.11 -16.07
C ILE A 369 -19.00 3.10 -14.93
N PHE A 370 -17.84 2.58 -14.55
CA PHE A 370 -17.68 1.78 -13.34
C PHE A 370 -17.28 2.70 -12.20
N LEU A 371 -18.00 2.67 -11.09
CA LEU A 371 -17.68 3.43 -9.88
C LEU A 371 -17.68 2.48 -8.68
N ALA A 372 -16.58 2.42 -7.96
CA ALA A 372 -16.45 1.62 -6.74
C ALA A 372 -16.28 2.54 -5.53
N PHE A 373 -16.96 2.21 -4.44
CA PHE A 373 -16.76 2.79 -3.12
C PHE A 373 -16.17 1.74 -2.19
N PHE A 374 -15.24 2.14 -1.34
CA PHE A 374 -14.57 1.27 -0.39
C PHE A 374 -14.57 1.92 0.99
N ASN A 375 -14.91 1.13 1.99
CA ASN A 375 -14.87 1.55 3.37
C ASN A 375 -13.78 0.80 4.12
N LEU A 376 -12.63 1.43 4.33
CA LEU A 376 -11.51 0.82 5.05
C LEU A 376 -11.61 1.02 6.58
N ASN A 377 -12.72 1.59 7.08
CA ASN A 377 -12.93 1.80 8.50
C ASN A 377 -13.51 0.55 9.18
N ASP A 378 -13.29 0.49 10.50
CA ASP A 378 -13.87 -0.53 11.39
C ASP A 378 -15.38 -0.35 11.67
N ALA A 379 -16.06 0.51 10.91
CA ALA A 379 -17.49 0.81 11.08
C ALA A 379 -18.14 1.14 9.74
N THR A 380 -19.43 0.82 9.62
CA THR A 380 -20.24 1.18 8.44
C THR A 380 -20.21 2.68 8.18
N SER A 381 -20.03 3.05 6.92
CA SER A 381 -19.97 4.44 6.48
C SER A 381 -20.89 4.67 5.29
N THR A 382 -21.68 5.74 5.32
CA THR A 382 -22.41 6.20 4.14
C THR A 382 -21.45 6.91 3.22
N ILE A 383 -21.29 6.42 1.99
CA ILE A 383 -20.41 7.02 0.97
C ILE A 383 -21.29 7.55 -0.15
N SER A 384 -20.98 8.75 -0.63
CA SER A 384 -21.72 9.39 -1.71
C SER A 384 -20.84 10.13 -2.71
N ALA A 385 -21.29 10.20 -3.96
CA ALA A 385 -20.65 10.94 -5.05
C ALA A 385 -21.70 11.64 -5.91
N LYS A 386 -21.39 12.84 -6.38
CA LYS A 386 -22.23 13.53 -7.37
C LYS A 386 -21.87 13.06 -8.76
N ILE A 387 -22.87 12.87 -9.61
CA ILE A 387 -22.68 12.51 -11.03
C ILE A 387 -21.86 13.58 -11.77
N SER A 388 -22.10 14.86 -11.46
CA SER A 388 -21.40 16.01 -12.04
C SER A 388 -19.92 16.14 -11.64
N ASP A 389 -19.43 15.30 -10.73
CA ASP A 389 -18.01 15.26 -10.38
C ASP A 389 -17.27 14.14 -11.14
N LEU A 390 -17.97 13.17 -11.75
CA LEU A 390 -17.35 12.00 -12.41
C LEU A 390 -16.56 12.40 -13.66
N ASP A 391 -17.03 13.42 -14.39
CA ASP A 391 -16.38 14.01 -15.58
C ASP A 391 -15.04 14.70 -15.27
N ARG A 392 -14.73 14.96 -14.00
CA ARG A 392 -13.47 15.60 -13.59
C ARG A 392 -12.24 14.70 -13.78
N VAL A 393 -12.45 13.38 -13.82
CA VAL A 393 -11.36 12.40 -13.98
C VAL A 393 -11.56 11.48 -15.18
N LEU A 394 -12.67 11.63 -15.92
CA LEU A 394 -12.95 10.89 -17.14
C LEU A 394 -12.70 11.78 -18.37
N PRO A 395 -11.57 11.60 -19.08
CA PRO A 395 -11.24 12.44 -20.23
C PRO A 395 -12.30 12.30 -21.34
N GLY A 396 -12.73 13.43 -21.90
CA GLY A 396 -13.61 13.47 -23.07
C GLY A 396 -15.11 13.25 -22.79
N ARG A 397 -15.53 13.19 -21.51
CA ARG A 397 -16.96 13.18 -21.14
C ARG A 397 -17.34 14.48 -20.46
N SER A 398 -18.47 15.06 -20.90
CA SER A 398 -19.13 16.15 -20.20
C SER A 398 -20.44 15.59 -19.63
N LEU A 399 -20.47 15.42 -18.31
CA LEU A 399 -21.66 14.91 -17.61
C LEU A 399 -22.45 16.05 -16.98
N GLY A 400 -21.91 17.25 -16.78
CA GLY A 400 -22.70 18.49 -16.57
C GLY A 400 -23.93 18.34 -15.66
N ASN A 401 -25.14 18.41 -16.25
CA ASN A 401 -26.45 18.19 -15.60
C ASN A 401 -27.08 16.80 -15.90
N ALA A 402 -26.30 15.88 -16.47
CA ALA A 402 -26.75 14.54 -16.81
C ALA A 402 -27.18 13.78 -15.55
N SER A 403 -28.24 12.99 -15.72
CA SER A 403 -28.69 12.03 -14.72
C SER A 403 -28.34 10.63 -15.18
N CYS A 404 -27.83 9.79 -14.28
CA CYS A 404 -27.48 8.43 -14.63
C CYS A 404 -28.46 7.44 -13.99
N THR A 405 -28.71 6.35 -14.68
CA THR A 405 -29.21 5.12 -14.05
C THR A 405 -28.02 4.28 -13.61
N TYR A 406 -28.16 3.53 -12.52
CA TYR A 406 -27.12 2.64 -12.05
C TYR A 406 -27.66 1.26 -11.68
N THR A 407 -26.77 0.28 -11.71
CA THR A 407 -26.93 -1.04 -11.07
C THR A 407 -25.78 -1.24 -10.09
N GLU A 408 -26.09 -1.48 -8.81
CA GLU A 408 -25.12 -1.89 -7.80
C GLU A 408 -24.96 -3.41 -7.86
N ILE A 409 -23.73 -3.86 -8.07
CA ILE A 409 -23.40 -5.21 -8.52
C ILE A 409 -23.56 -6.25 -7.41
N TRP A 410 -23.21 -5.92 -6.17
CA TRP A 410 -23.23 -6.90 -5.08
C TRP A 410 -24.63 -7.16 -4.52
N SER A 411 -25.50 -6.16 -4.55
CA SER A 411 -26.90 -6.23 -4.14
C SER A 411 -27.87 -6.47 -5.31
N ALA A 412 -27.38 -6.39 -6.55
CA ALA A 412 -28.17 -6.40 -7.79
C ALA A 412 -29.26 -5.31 -7.85
N LYS A 413 -29.18 -4.28 -7.00
CA LYS A 413 -30.17 -3.19 -6.94
C LYS A 413 -29.89 -2.19 -8.05
N SER A 414 -30.92 -1.88 -8.84
CA SER A 414 -30.86 -0.80 -9.84
C SER A 414 -31.74 0.37 -9.46
N ASP A 415 -31.32 1.59 -9.81
CA ASP A 415 -32.04 2.83 -9.49
C ASP A 415 -31.73 3.94 -10.53
N GLY A 416 -32.45 5.04 -10.43
CA GLY A 416 -32.27 6.25 -11.21
C GLY A 416 -33.43 6.56 -12.17
N PRO A 417 -33.38 7.72 -12.85
CA PRO A 417 -32.25 8.66 -12.93
C PRO A 417 -31.89 9.35 -11.61
N VAL A 418 -30.59 9.39 -11.26
CA VAL A 418 -30.06 10.09 -10.08
C VAL A 418 -29.00 11.13 -10.45
N ASN A 419 -28.86 12.16 -9.62
CA ASN A 419 -27.77 13.15 -9.68
C ASN A 419 -26.66 12.89 -8.65
N THR A 420 -26.94 12.02 -7.67
CA THR A 420 -26.04 11.67 -6.56
C THR A 420 -26.23 10.19 -6.26
N ILE A 421 -25.15 9.45 -6.13
CA ILE A 421 -25.13 8.07 -5.66
C ILE A 421 -24.79 8.13 -4.17
N SER A 422 -25.54 7.41 -3.34
CA SER A 422 -25.29 7.31 -1.90
C SER A 422 -25.65 5.92 -1.40
N ILE A 423 -24.75 5.28 -0.66
CA ILE A 423 -24.97 3.93 -0.13
C ILE A 423 -24.23 3.74 1.20
N ASP A 424 -24.79 2.94 2.10
CA ASP A 424 -24.07 2.46 3.28
C ASP A 424 -23.16 1.30 2.89
N VAL A 425 -21.87 1.44 3.18
CA VAL A 425 -20.86 0.40 2.95
C VAL A 425 -20.41 -0.15 4.30
N ALA A 426 -20.52 -1.46 4.48
CA ALA A 426 -20.11 -2.17 5.71
C ALA A 426 -18.62 -1.96 6.02
N MET A 427 -18.20 -2.29 7.24
CA MET A 427 -16.78 -2.26 7.60
C MET A 427 -15.99 -3.14 6.63
N HIS A 428 -14.88 -2.61 6.12
CA HIS A 428 -13.99 -3.29 5.17
C HIS A 428 -14.66 -3.73 3.85
N GLY A 429 -15.89 -3.27 3.62
CA GLY A 429 -16.70 -3.62 2.46
C GLY A 429 -16.52 -2.66 1.29
N CYS A 430 -17.17 -3.01 0.20
CA CYS A 430 -17.25 -2.19 -1.00
C CYS A 430 -18.67 -2.17 -1.59
N ALA A 431 -18.92 -1.18 -2.44
CA ALA A 431 -20.07 -1.14 -3.34
C ALA A 431 -19.55 -0.86 -4.75
N LEU A 432 -20.08 -1.55 -5.75
CA LEU A 432 -19.65 -1.40 -7.15
C LEU A 432 -20.85 -1.07 -8.02
N PHE A 433 -20.76 0.03 -8.76
CA PHE A 433 -21.83 0.56 -9.59
C PHE A 433 -21.46 0.49 -11.06
N VAL A 434 -22.41 0.06 -11.89
CA VAL A 434 -22.39 0.25 -13.35
C VAL A 434 -23.37 1.36 -13.69
N LEU A 435 -22.83 2.47 -14.19
CA LEU A 435 -23.56 3.69 -14.48
C LEU A 435 -23.76 3.85 -15.99
N LYS A 436 -25.00 4.17 -16.37
CA LYS A 436 -25.36 4.59 -17.72
C LYS A 436 -25.91 6.00 -17.64
N CYS A 437 -25.18 6.94 -18.23
CA CYS A 437 -25.48 8.35 -18.23
C CYS A 437 -25.90 8.77 -19.64
N ALA A 438 -27.01 9.49 -19.75
CA ALA A 438 -27.59 9.96 -21.01
C ALA A 438 -27.31 11.45 -21.23
#